data_AF-A0A9J6GQB0-F1
#
_entry.id   AF-A0A9J6GQB0-F1
#
_cell.length_a   1.000
_cell.length_b   1.000
_cell.length_c   1.000
_cell.angle_alpha   90.00
_cell.angle_beta   90.00
_cell.angle_gamma   90.00
#
_symmetry.space_group_name_H-M   'P 1'
#
loop_
_entity.id
_entity.type
_entity.pdbx_description
1 polymer ?
#
loop_
_entity_poly.entity_id
_entity_poly.type
_entity_poly.pdbx_seq_one_letter_code
_entity_poly.pdbx_strand_id
1 'polypeptide(L)' 'MLEVFKQREITELTGRSTNTVNLIIQAYRNEGRICDAPHDRRPRVTSAIEDEVLVAALMLIPLALRSSMVNLQVFHLH' A
#
# COMPACT_ATOMS: atom_id res chain seq x y z
N MET A 1 -3.07 -31.32 21.65
CA MET A 1 -4.42 -30.76 21.42
C MET A 1 -4.24 -29.27 21.16
N LEU A 2 -4.35 -28.82 19.92
CA LEU A 2 -4.52 -27.38 19.67
C LEU A 2 -5.98 -27.09 20.03
N GLU A 3 -6.19 -26.48 21.19
CA GLU A 3 -7.52 -25.99 21.55
C GLU A 3 -7.98 -25.04 20.44
N VAL A 4 -9.07 -25.43 19.77
CA VAL A 4 -9.64 -24.64 18.69
C VAL A 4 -10.38 -23.49 19.35
N PHE A 5 -9.67 -22.37 19.55
CA PHE A 5 -10.31 -21.14 19.99
C PHE A 5 -11.49 -20.83 19.07
N LYS A 6 -12.66 -20.62 19.67
CA LYS A 6 -13.83 -20.13 18.95
C LYS A 6 -13.53 -18.71 18.50
N GLN A 7 -14.09 -18.31 17.35
CA GLN A 7 -13.87 -16.95 16.81
C GLN A 7 -14.13 -15.84 17.84
N ARG A 8 -15.16 -16.03 18.68
CA ARG A 8 -15.48 -15.11 19.78
C ARG A 8 -14.34 -14.95 20.79
N GLU A 9 -13.69 -16.04 21.18
CA GLU A 9 -12.56 -16.02 22.12
C GLU A 9 -11.36 -15.28 21.50
N ILE A 10 -11.14 -15.45 20.19
CA ILE A 10 -10.11 -14.73 19.45
C ILE A 10 -10.41 -13.22 19.40
N THR A 11 -11.66 -12.84 19.17
CA THR A 11 -12.13 -11.44 19.22
C THR A 11 -11.83 -10.82 20.59
N GLU A 12 -12.19 -11.51 21.68
CA GLU A 12 -11.97 -11.07 23.06
C GLU A 12 -10.47 -10.95 23.40
N LEU A 13 -9.64 -11.89 22.95
CA LEU A 13 -8.19 -11.88 23.17
C LEU A 13 -7.46 -10.79 22.39
N THR A 14 -7.88 -10.52 21.15
CA THR A 14 -7.16 -9.61 20.24
C THR A 14 -7.72 -8.19 20.22
N GLY A 15 -8.92 -7.98 20.77
CA GLY A 15 -9.65 -6.71 20.67
C GLY A 15 -10.03 -6.34 19.24
N ARG A 16 -9.98 -7.29 18.29
CA ARG A 16 -10.33 -7.06 16.88
C ARG A 16 -11.78 -7.45 16.63
N SER A 17 -12.37 -6.87 15.58
CA SER A 17 -13.74 -7.22 15.20
C SER A 17 -13.82 -8.69 14.76
N THR A 18 -14.97 -9.33 14.98
CA THR A 18 -15.22 -10.70 14.50
C THR A 18 -15.05 -10.81 12.98
N ASN A 19 -15.38 -9.75 12.23
CA ASN A 19 -15.17 -9.70 10.79
C ASN A 19 -13.68 -9.78 10.42
N THR A 20 -12.83 -9.00 11.10
CA THR A 20 -11.37 -9.04 10.93
C THR A 20 -10.81 -10.43 11.23
N VAL A 21 -11.23 -11.02 12.34
CA VAL A 21 -10.84 -12.39 12.72
C VAL A 21 -11.23 -13.39 11.63
N ASN A 22 -12.46 -13.31 11.13
CA ASN A 22 -12.95 -14.19 10.08
C ASN A 22 -12.16 -14.03 8.77
N LEU A 23 -11.86 -12.80 8.36
CA LEU A 23 -11.05 -12.51 7.16
C LEU A 23 -9.65 -13.10 7.27
N ILE A 24 -9.00 -12.98 8.43
CA ILE A 24 -7.67 -13.55 8.67
C ILE A 24 -7.71 -15.08 8.60
N ILE A 25 -8.72 -15.70 9.25
CA ILE A 25 -8.88 -17.16 9.21
C ILE A 25 -9.11 -17.65 7.78
N GLN A 26 -9.91 -16.94 6.99
CA GLN A 26 -10.16 -17.27 5.59
C GLN A 26 -8.90 -17.11 4.73
N ALA A 27 -8.16 -16.01 4.89
CA ALA A 27 -6.89 -15.79 4.18
C ALA A 27 -5.88 -16.91 4.49
N TYR A 28 -5.79 -17.33 5.75
CA TYR A 28 -4.93 -18.45 6.13
C TYR A 28 -5.39 -19.78 5.54
N ARG A 29 -6.69 -20.09 5.60
CA ARG A 29 -7.24 -21.37 5.09
C ARG A 29 -7.17 -21.48 3.57
N ASN A 30 -7.42 -20.39 2.87
CA ASN A 30 -7.53 -20.39 1.41
C ASN A 30 -6.16 -20.21 0.74
N GLU A 31 -5.28 -19.40 1.34
CA GLU A 31 -4.05 -18.93 0.69
C GLU A 31 -2.78 -19.19 1.53
N GLY A 32 -2.91 -19.67 2.77
CA GLY A 32 -1.78 -19.86 3.69
C GLY A 32 -1.17 -18.54 4.19
N ARG A 33 -1.82 -17.40 3.93
CA ARG A 33 -1.29 -16.07 4.30
C ARG A 33 -1.67 -15.70 5.73
N ILE A 34 -0.68 -15.26 6.50
CA ILE A 34 -0.86 -14.65 7.83
C ILE A 34 -0.64 -13.12 7.76
N CYS A 35 -0.04 -12.64 6.68
CA CYS A 35 0.15 -11.23 6.37
C CYS A 35 -0.91 -10.69 5.41
N ASP A 36 -1.02 -9.37 5.36
CA ASP A 36 -1.92 -8.67 4.43
C ASP A 36 -1.65 -9.10 2.98
N ALA A 37 -2.72 -9.12 2.18
CA ALA A 37 -2.59 -9.36 0.75
C ALA A 37 -1.73 -8.25 0.14
N PRO A 38 -0.89 -8.55 -0.87
CA PRO A 38 -0.23 -7.50 -1.62
C PRO A 38 -1.30 -6.55 -2.17
N HIS A 39 -1.20 -5.28 -1.80
CA HIS A 39 -2.13 -4.27 -2.30
C HIS A 39 -1.76 -4.00 -3.76
N ASP A 40 -2.71 -4.26 -4.67
CA ASP A 40 -2.57 -3.82 -6.06
C ASP A 40 -2.45 -2.30 -6.05
N ARG A 41 -1.22 -1.83 -6.29
CA ARG A 41 -0.97 -0.40 -6.42
C ARG A 41 -1.66 0.07 -7.69
N ARG A 42 -2.13 1.32 -7.65
CA ARG A 42 -2.65 1.96 -8.86
C ARG A 42 -1.62 1.83 -10.00
N PRO A 43 -2.07 1.59 -11.25
CA PRO A 43 -1.19 1.53 -12.40
C PRO A 43 -0.28 2.77 -12.42
N ARG A 44 1.00 2.56 -12.71
CA ARG A 44 1.94 3.68 -12.86
C ARG A 44 1.52 4.49 -14.08
N VAL A 45 1.45 5.81 -13.91
CA VAL A 45 1.16 6.74 -15.02
C VAL A 45 2.38 6.87 -15.94
N THR A 46 3.58 6.70 -15.38
CA THR A 46 4.86 6.79 -16.09
C THR A 46 5.55 5.43 -16.19
N SER A 47 6.29 5.25 -17.28
CA SER A 47 7.25 4.18 -17.48
C SER A 47 8.59 4.50 -16.78
N ALA A 48 9.42 3.48 -16.59
CA ALA A 48 10.74 3.66 -15.97
C ALA A 48 11.64 4.63 -16.76
N ILE A 49 11.54 4.62 -18.09
CA ILE A 49 12.30 5.52 -18.97
C ILE A 49 11.82 6.96 -18.79
N GLU A 50 10.50 7.18 -18.72
CA GLU A 50 9.95 8.52 -18.47
C GLU A 50 10.37 9.05 -17.10
N ASP A 51 10.41 8.20 -16.07
CA ASP A 51 10.91 8.56 -14.75
C ASP A 51 12.40 8.97 -14.81
N GLU A 52 13.24 8.22 -15.53
CA GLU A 52 14.66 8.56 -15.72
C GLU A 52 14.85 9.90 -16.45
N VAL A 53 14.06 10.15 -17.49
CA VAL A 53 14.08 11.43 -18.23
C VAL A 53 13.61 12.58 -17.34
N LEU A 54 12.56 12.39 -16.55
CA LEU A 54 12.06 13.37 -15.59
C LEU A 54 13.12 13.72 -14.54
N VAL A 55 13.79 12.71 -13.98
CA VAL A 55 14.87 12.90 -13.00
C VAL A 55 16.04 13.65 -13.63
N ALA A 56 16.47 13.25 -14.83
CA ALA A 56 17.56 13.90 -15.55
C ALA A 56 17.23 15.38 -15.84
N ALA A 57 16.03 15.67 -16.34
CA ALA A 57 15.56 17.03 -16.57
C ALA A 57 15.57 17.85 -15.26
N LEU A 58 15.10 17.28 -14.15
CA LEU A 58 15.07 17.95 -12.85
C LEU A 58 16.46 18.21 -12.26
N MET A 59 17.48 17.45 -12.65
CA MET A 59 18.88 17.67 -12.23
C MET A 59 19.56 18.79 -13.02
N LEU A 60 19.09 19.09 -14.24
CA LEU A 60 19.61 20.18 -15.07
C LEU A 60 19.03 21.55 -14.69
N ILE A 61 18.00 21.59 -13.85
CA ILE A 61 17.35 22.83 -13.40
C ILE A 61 18.13 23.39 -12.19
N PRO A 62 18.54 24.67 -12.21
CA PRO A 62 19.17 25.32 -11.07
C PRO A 62 18.35 25.16 -9.79
N LEU A 63 19.00 24.81 -8.67
CA LEU A 63 18.33 24.50 -7.40
C LEU A 63 17.37 25.61 -6.93
N ALA A 64 17.68 26.87 -7.21
CA ALA A 64 16.84 28.03 -6.88
C ALA A 64 15.48 28.05 -7.62
N LEU A 65 15.38 27.42 -8.80
CA LEU A 65 14.15 27.31 -9.59
C LEU A 65 13.38 26.00 -9.31
N ARG A 66 13.98 25.08 -8.54
CA ARG A 66 13.41 23.76 -8.26
C ARG A 66 12.23 23.84 -7.30
N SER A 67 12.27 24.76 -6.33
CA SER A 67 11.24 24.93 -5.29
C SER A 67 9.88 25.41 -5.81
N SER A 68 9.83 26.08 -6.97
CA SER A 68 8.58 26.55 -7.58
C SER A 68 7.89 25.49 -8.46
N MET A 69 8.62 24.46 -8.92
CA MET A 69 8.08 23.44 -9.84
C MET A 69 7.39 22.27 -9.14
N VAL A 70 7.76 21.95 -7.90
CA VAL A 70 7.14 20.84 -7.13
C VAL A 70 5.66 21.10 -6.85
N ASN A 71 5.25 22.36 -6.75
CA ASN A 71 3.83 22.73 -6.55
C ASN A 71 2.98 22.60 -7.82
N LEU A 72 3.57 22.61 -9.03
CA LEU A 72 2.78 22.57 -10.26
C LEU A 72 2.34 21.15 -10.65
N GLN A 73 3.11 20.12 -10.26
CA GLN A 73 2.77 18.72 -10.58
C GLN A 73 1.64 18.13 -9.73
N VAL A 74 1.25 18.79 -8.63
CA VAL A 74 0.13 18.34 -7.77
C VAL A 74 -1.24 18.79 -8.31
N PHE A 75 -1.30 19.81 -9.18
CA PHE A 75 -2.57 20.46 -9.55
C PHE A 75 -3.11 20.12 -10.95
N HIS A 76 -2.39 19.34 -11.77
CA HIS A 76 -2.83 18.99 -13.13
C HIS A 76 -3.11 17.50 -13.35
N LEU A 77 -3.69 16.84 -12.34
CA LEU A 77 -4.33 15.53 -12.49
C LEU A 77 -5.78 15.62 -11.96
N HIS A 78 -6.68 16.20 -12.76
CA HIS A 78 -8.12 16.17 -12.57
C HIS A 78 -8.81 15.70 -13.85
#